data_AF-A0A9E0YE42-F1
#
_entry.id   AF-A0A9E0YE42-F1
#
_cell.length_a   1.000
_cell.length_b   1.000
_cell.length_c   1.000
_cell.angle_alpha   90.00
_cell.angle_beta   90.00
_cell.angle_gamma   90.00
#
_symmetry.space_group_name_H-M   'P 1'
#
loop_
_entity.id
_entity.type
_entity.pdbx_description
1 polymer ?
#
loop_
_entity_poly.entity_id
_entity_poly.type
_entity_poly.pdbx_seq_one_letter_code
_entity_poly.pdbx_strand_id
1 'polypeptide(L)'
;MNEPIYFKNSNLPKLLGDLMHSNQFLKIFSAAALLLSLISMIGVLTIAGKAPTVLPLAPDGTLIERTREIPKPEVEIQAALKRYLDLRYKWDPKTVKNQIQAAQVFVSRSARSAYETDTASTVKFSTEKQVSQRVYPVEVKVDLIQSSAHITGDRITDIQGLRAVGALKLTLFYESGPRTVENPWGIYITKAREEQ
;
A
#
# COMPACT_ATOMS: atom_id res chain seq x y z
N MET A 1 55.92 72.94 57.14
CA MET A 1 56.12 71.48 57.09
C MET A 1 54.96 70.92 56.28
N ASN A 2 55.13 70.74 54.96
CA ASN A 2 54.09 70.24 54.07
C ASN A 2 54.65 69.01 53.35
N GLU A 3 54.30 67.81 53.79
CA GLU A 3 54.61 66.59 53.06
C GLU A 3 53.57 66.39 51.94
N PRO A 4 54.00 66.19 50.68
CA PRO A 4 53.07 65.90 49.60
C PRO A 4 52.57 64.45 49.71
N ILE A 5 51.25 64.29 49.78
CA ILE A 5 50.56 63.00 49.80
C ILE A 5 50.69 62.36 48.41
N TYR A 6 51.52 61.33 48.27
CA TYR A 6 51.62 60.52 47.05
C TYR A 6 50.47 59.51 46.99
N PHE A 7 49.68 59.55 45.91
CA PHE A 7 48.66 58.53 45.63
C PHE A 7 49.32 57.18 45.35
N LYS A 8 49.20 56.26 46.32
CA LYS A 8 49.83 54.93 46.36
C LYS A 8 49.17 53.88 45.45
N ASN A 9 48.68 54.26 44.26
CA ASN A 9 48.07 53.26 43.37
C ASN A 9 48.27 53.58 41.88
N SER A 10 49.52 53.54 41.43
CA SER A 10 49.87 53.64 40.00
C SER A 10 49.40 52.45 39.15
N ASN A 11 48.85 51.40 39.77
CA ASN A 11 48.39 50.18 39.09
C ASN A 11 46.89 50.18 38.75
N LEU A 12 46.11 51.18 39.21
CA LEU A 12 44.69 51.33 38.86
C LEU A 12 44.39 51.34 37.35
N PRO A 13 45.11 52.10 36.50
CA PRO A 13 44.85 52.07 35.06
C PRO A 13 45.14 50.69 34.43
N LYS A 14 46.10 49.94 34.98
CA LYS A 14 46.43 48.58 34.52
C LYS A 14 45.33 47.59 34.89
N LEU A 15 44.84 47.63 36.14
CA LEU A 15 43.72 46.80 36.59
C LEU A 15 42.41 47.12 35.84
N LEU A 16 42.15 48.39 35.55
CA LEU A 16 41.01 48.78 34.71
C LEU A 16 41.15 48.27 33.27
N GLY A 17 42.37 48.32 32.71
CA GLY A 17 42.67 47.72 31.40
C GLY A 17 42.43 46.20 31.36
N ASP A 18 42.89 45.48 32.38
CA ASP A 18 42.69 44.02 32.49
C ASP A 18 41.21 43.65 32.65
N LEU A 19 40.44 44.44 33.43
CA LEU A 19 39.00 44.28 33.55
C LEU A 19 38.26 44.58 32.24
N MET A 20 38.68 45.60 31.49
CA MET A 20 38.11 45.92 30.18
C MET A 20 38.39 44.82 29.14
N HIS A 21 39.61 44.28 29.13
CA HIS A 21 39.95 43.13 28.27
C HIS A 21 39.14 41.89 28.64
N SER A 22 39.04 41.55 29.92
CA SER A 22 38.24 40.42 30.40
C SER A 22 36.76 40.56 30.01
N ASN A 23 36.19 41.77 30.13
CA ASN A 23 34.83 42.05 29.70
C ASN A 23 34.64 41.90 28.18
N GLN A 24 35.63 42.30 27.39
CA GLN A 24 35.59 42.10 25.93
C GLN A 24 35.66 40.61 25.56
N PHE A 25 36.50 39.83 26.23
CA PHE A 25 36.55 38.37 26.07
C PHE A 25 35.22 37.72 26.43
N LEU A 26 34.61 38.12 27.56
CA LEU A 26 33.33 37.59 27.99
C LEU A 26 32.22 37.90 26.97
N LYS A 27 32.18 39.13 26.43
CA LYS A 27 31.22 39.50 25.38
C LYS A 27 31.37 38.67 24.11
N ILE A 28 32.61 38.45 23.66
CA ILE A 28 32.89 37.63 22.47
C ILE A 28 32.47 36.18 22.72
N PHE A 29 32.79 35.64 23.89
CA PHE A 29 32.42 34.27 24.25
C PHE A 29 30.91 34.09 24.37
N SER A 30 30.21 35.02 25.02
CA SER A 30 28.75 35.00 25.11
C SER A 30 28.09 35.14 23.74
N ALA A 31 28.61 35.98 22.85
CA ALA A 31 28.11 36.11 21.48
C ALA A 31 28.31 34.81 20.67
N ALA A 32 29.46 34.16 20.80
CA ALA A 32 29.75 32.89 20.14
C ALA A 32 28.85 31.76 20.66
N ALA A 33 28.63 31.68 21.97
CA ALA A 33 27.74 30.69 22.58
C ALA A 33 26.28 30.87 22.14
N LEU A 34 25.82 32.12 22.04
CA LEU A 34 24.48 32.44 21.55
C LEU A 34 24.30 32.04 20.08
N LEU A 35 25.32 32.27 19.25
CA LEU A 35 25.31 31.87 17.84
C LEU A 35 25.28 30.34 17.68
N LEU A 36 26.07 29.62 18.47
CA LEU A 36 26.06 28.15 18.47
C LEU A 36 24.69 27.59 18.91
N SER A 37 24.10 28.19 19.94
CA SER A 37 22.76 27.84 20.40
C SER A 37 21.70 28.06 19.31
N LEU A 38 21.73 29.19 18.61
CA LEU A 38 20.84 29.47 17.48
C LEU A 38 20.97 28.43 16.36
N ILE A 39 22.20 28.06 15.98
CA ILE A 39 22.44 27.02 14.97
C ILE A 39 21.86 25.68 15.43
N SER A 40 22.06 25.32 16.69
CA SER A 40 21.50 24.07 17.25
C SER A 40 19.97 24.07 17.23
N MET A 41 19.34 25.20 17.55
CA MET A 41 17.88 25.33 17.55
C MET A 41 17.31 25.25 16.13
N ILE A 42 17.93 25.88 15.15
CA ILE A 42 17.56 25.75 13.74
C ILE A 42 17.68 24.29 13.28
N GLY A 43 18.77 23.61 13.66
CA GLY A 43 18.98 22.20 13.36
C GLY A 43 17.83 21.32 13.88
N VAL A 44 17.45 21.47 15.16
CA VAL A 44 16.35 20.72 15.75
C VAL A 44 15.02 21.00 15.04
N LEU A 45 14.72 22.27 14.74
CA LEU A 45 13.49 22.64 14.02
C LEU A 45 13.42 22.01 12.62
N THR A 46 14.54 21.95 11.89
CA THR A 46 14.58 21.31 10.56
C THR A 46 14.40 19.80 10.62
N ILE A 47 14.83 19.14 11.69
CA ILE A 47 14.63 17.71 11.88
C ILE A 47 13.19 17.42 12.33
N ALA A 48 12.65 18.22 13.24
CA ALA A 48 11.29 18.09 13.74
C ALA A 48 10.23 18.30 12.63
N GLY A 49 10.52 19.15 11.64
CA GLY A 49 9.64 19.38 10.50
C GLY A 49 9.67 18.28 9.43
N LYS A 50 10.61 17.33 9.48
CA LYS A 50 10.63 16.22 8.52
C LYS A 50 9.58 15.19 8.89
N ALA A 51 8.77 14.79 7.91
CA ALA A 51 7.80 13.73 8.08
C ALA A 51 8.49 12.42 8.56
N PRO A 52 7.86 11.65 9.46
CA PRO A 52 8.41 10.39 9.91
C PRO A 52 8.66 9.46 8.72
N THR A 53 9.89 8.98 8.58
CA THR A 53 10.24 8.02 7.53
C THR A 53 9.72 6.65 7.94
N VAL A 54 8.55 6.27 7.41
CA VAL A 54 7.99 4.94 7.61
C VAL A 54 8.74 3.95 6.72
N LEU A 55 9.43 2.99 7.35
CA LEU A 55 10.09 1.87 6.69
C LEU A 55 9.14 0.65 6.73
N PRO A 56 8.51 0.28 5.60
CA PRO A 56 7.72 -0.94 5.55
C PRO A 56 8.66 -2.16 5.58
N LEU A 57 8.57 -2.93 6.65
CA LEU A 57 9.29 -4.19 6.80
C LEU A 57 8.41 -5.34 6.32
N ALA A 58 9.00 -6.25 5.54
CA ALA A 58 8.39 -7.55 5.26
C ALA A 58 8.47 -8.46 6.52
N PRO A 59 7.68 -9.55 6.59
CA PRO A 59 7.68 -10.48 7.74
C PRO A 59 9.02 -11.16 8.03
N ASP A 60 9.95 -11.12 7.07
CA ASP A 60 11.32 -11.66 7.16
C ASP A 60 12.35 -10.62 7.62
N GLY A 61 11.93 -9.39 7.94
CA GLY A 61 12.80 -8.31 8.37
C GLY A 61 13.56 -7.62 7.23
N THR A 62 13.26 -7.96 5.97
CA THR A 62 13.84 -7.27 4.81
C THR A 62 13.13 -5.93 4.56
N LEU A 63 13.91 -4.92 4.15
CA LEU A 63 13.37 -3.63 3.72
C LEU A 63 12.72 -3.82 2.36
N ILE A 64 11.41 -3.55 2.29
CA ILE A 64 10.75 -3.42 0.99
C ILE A 64 11.19 -2.09 0.41
N GLU A 65 12.18 -2.11 -0.49
CA GLU A 65 12.58 -0.92 -1.24
C GLU A 65 11.34 -0.32 -1.91
N ARG A 66 11.06 0.98 -1.64
CA ARG A 66 9.97 1.76 -2.26
C ARG A 66 10.15 1.98 -3.77
N THR A 67 10.96 1.16 -4.44
CA THR A 67 11.22 1.22 -5.88
C THR A 67 10.18 0.43 -6.69
N ARG A 68 9.26 -0.29 -6.04
CA ARG A 68 8.02 -0.68 -6.73
C ARG A 68 7.15 0.55 -6.86
N GLU A 69 7.10 1.13 -8.06
CA GLU A 69 6.02 2.02 -8.48
C GLU A 69 4.72 1.48 -7.86
N ILE A 70 4.05 2.30 -7.05
CA ILE A 70 2.77 1.91 -6.43
C ILE A 70 1.89 1.45 -7.60
N PRO A 71 1.54 0.16 -7.69
CA PRO A 71 0.84 -0.34 -8.84
C PRO A 71 -0.45 0.45 -8.95
N LYS A 72 -0.72 0.96 -10.16
CA LYS A 72 -1.93 1.75 -10.38
C LYS A 72 -3.14 0.94 -9.91
N PRO A 73 -4.18 1.57 -9.32
CA PRO A 73 -5.32 0.86 -8.75
C PRO A 73 -5.94 -0.18 -9.70
N GLU A 74 -5.94 0.12 -11.01
CA GLU A 74 -6.44 -0.75 -12.07
C GLU A 74 -5.66 -2.08 -12.14
N VAL A 75 -4.35 -2.04 -11.92
CA VAL A 75 -3.48 -3.23 -11.94
C VAL A 75 -3.77 -4.13 -10.74
N GLU A 76 -3.99 -3.56 -9.56
CA GLU A 76 -4.39 -4.32 -8.37
C GLU A 76 -5.77 -4.97 -8.56
N ILE A 77 -6.73 -4.22 -9.11
CA ILE A 77 -8.07 -4.72 -9.41
C ILE A 77 -8.01 -5.82 -10.47
N GLN A 78 -7.23 -5.62 -11.54
CA GLN A 78 -7.04 -6.62 -12.58
C GLN A 78 -6.43 -7.92 -12.02
N ALA A 79 -5.44 -7.81 -11.12
CA ALA A 79 -4.85 -8.97 -10.45
C ALA A 79 -5.88 -9.72 -9.58
N ALA A 80 -6.69 -8.99 -8.81
CA ALA A 80 -7.76 -9.57 -7.99
C ALA A 80 -8.81 -10.29 -8.85
N LEU A 81 -9.25 -9.66 -9.94
CA LEU A 81 -10.25 -10.23 -10.84
C LEU A 81 -9.70 -11.45 -11.58
N LYS A 82 -8.44 -11.43 -12.03
CA LYS A 82 -7.79 -12.60 -12.62
C LYS A 82 -7.75 -13.77 -11.64
N ARG A 83 -7.42 -13.50 -10.37
CA ARG A 83 -7.43 -14.52 -9.32
C ARG A 83 -8.83 -15.09 -9.09
N TYR A 84 -9.85 -14.24 -9.08
CA TYR A 84 -11.24 -14.68 -8.99
C TYR A 84 -11.62 -15.56 -10.19
N LEU A 85 -11.29 -15.15 -11.42
CA LEU A 85 -11.61 -15.92 -12.62
C LEU A 85 -10.96 -17.30 -12.61
N ASP A 86 -9.71 -17.40 -12.17
CA ASP A 86 -9.01 -18.66 -12.01
C ASP A 86 -9.72 -19.59 -11.00
N LEU A 87 -10.25 -19.06 -9.90
CA LEU A 87 -10.97 -19.87 -8.92
C LEU A 87 -12.39 -20.23 -9.40
N ARG A 88 -13.08 -19.30 -10.07
CA ARG A 88 -14.48 -19.46 -10.45
C ARG A 88 -14.69 -20.28 -11.73
N TYR A 89 -13.78 -20.17 -12.69
CA TYR A 89 -13.99 -20.70 -14.05
C TYR A 89 -12.98 -21.74 -14.50
N LYS A 90 -11.94 -22.04 -13.70
CA LYS A 90 -10.94 -23.07 -14.02
C LYS A 90 -11.07 -24.24 -13.05
N TRP A 91 -11.91 -25.20 -13.41
CA TRP A 91 -12.21 -26.36 -12.57
C TRP A 91 -12.36 -27.66 -13.35
N ASP A 92 -12.09 -28.75 -12.64
CA ASP A 92 -12.30 -30.12 -13.08
C ASP A 92 -13.35 -30.78 -12.14
N PRO A 93 -13.99 -31.91 -12.52
CA PRO A 93 -15.04 -32.56 -11.71
C PRO A 93 -14.61 -32.88 -10.27
N LYS A 94 -13.31 -33.10 -10.04
CA LYS A 94 -12.75 -33.40 -8.72
C LYS A 94 -12.52 -32.16 -7.85
N THR A 95 -12.30 -30.99 -8.47
CA THR A 95 -11.84 -29.77 -7.78
C THR A 95 -12.91 -28.68 -7.72
N VAL A 96 -13.97 -28.79 -8.53
CA VAL A 96 -15.01 -27.76 -8.71
C VAL A 96 -15.60 -27.26 -7.38
N LYS A 97 -15.92 -28.15 -6.45
CA LYS A 97 -16.49 -27.77 -5.15
C LYS A 97 -15.54 -26.87 -4.34
N ASN A 98 -14.27 -27.26 -4.25
CA ASN A 98 -13.27 -26.54 -3.47
C ASN A 98 -12.92 -25.19 -4.10
N GLN A 99 -12.81 -25.14 -5.43
CA GLN A 99 -12.44 -23.92 -6.15
C GLN A 99 -13.57 -22.88 -6.12
N ILE A 100 -14.81 -23.32 -6.30
CA ILE A 100 -15.98 -22.45 -6.18
C ILE A 100 -16.13 -21.89 -4.76
N GLN A 101 -15.87 -22.72 -3.73
CA GLN A 101 -15.89 -22.29 -2.34
C GLN A 101 -14.76 -21.29 -2.06
N ALA A 102 -13.56 -21.51 -2.60
CA ALA A 102 -12.45 -20.55 -2.48
C ALA A 102 -12.74 -19.21 -3.20
N ALA A 103 -13.44 -19.24 -4.33
CA ALA A 103 -13.87 -18.03 -5.04
C ALA A 103 -14.89 -17.19 -4.24
N GLN A 104 -15.60 -17.80 -3.27
CA GLN A 104 -16.60 -17.10 -2.45
C GLN A 104 -16.00 -15.95 -1.61
N VAL A 105 -14.70 -16.03 -1.29
CA VAL A 105 -13.97 -14.98 -0.55
C VAL A 105 -13.97 -13.65 -1.31
N PHE A 106 -14.01 -13.70 -2.64
CA PHE A 106 -14.04 -12.53 -3.52
C PHE A 106 -15.45 -12.01 -3.79
N VAL A 107 -16.48 -12.59 -3.19
CA VAL A 107 -17.88 -12.20 -3.42
C VAL A 107 -18.37 -11.35 -2.24
N SER A 108 -19.05 -10.25 -2.55
CA SER A 108 -19.62 -9.38 -1.53
C SER A 108 -20.65 -10.12 -0.68
N ARG A 109 -20.82 -9.72 0.59
CA ARG A 109 -21.78 -10.37 1.49
C ARG A 109 -23.22 -10.32 0.93
N SER A 110 -23.58 -9.23 0.25
CA SER A 110 -24.88 -9.04 -0.38
C SER A 110 -25.11 -9.99 -1.57
N ALA A 111 -24.06 -10.36 -2.31
CA ALA A 111 -24.16 -11.20 -3.51
C ALA A 111 -23.96 -12.71 -3.23
N ARG A 112 -23.59 -13.10 -2.01
CA ARG A 112 -23.28 -14.50 -1.66
C ARG A 112 -24.41 -15.48 -1.93
N SER A 113 -25.65 -15.15 -1.56
CA SER A 113 -26.79 -16.06 -1.76
C SER A 113 -27.08 -16.31 -3.25
N ALA A 114 -27.00 -15.26 -4.07
CA ALA A 114 -27.15 -15.37 -5.51
C ALA A 114 -26.00 -16.21 -6.12
N TYR A 115 -24.77 -15.98 -5.66
CA TYR A 115 -23.58 -16.73 -6.07
C TYR A 115 -23.68 -18.23 -5.73
N GLU A 116 -24.11 -18.58 -4.51
CA GLU A 116 -24.28 -19.98 -4.08
C GLU A 116 -25.33 -20.71 -4.94
N THR A 117 -26.43 -20.04 -5.26
CA THR A 117 -27.49 -20.59 -6.10
C THR A 117 -26.99 -20.87 -7.53
N ASP A 118 -26.31 -19.89 -8.12
CA ASP A 118 -25.73 -19.98 -9.46
C ASP A 118 -24.65 -21.08 -9.54
N THR A 119 -23.80 -21.16 -8.53
CA THR A 119 -22.71 -22.16 -8.49
C THR A 119 -23.16 -23.58 -8.19
N ALA A 120 -24.25 -23.77 -7.43
CA ALA A 120 -24.77 -25.10 -7.14
C ALA A 120 -25.11 -25.87 -8.43
N SER A 121 -25.68 -25.18 -9.42
CA SER A 121 -25.97 -25.76 -10.73
C SER A 121 -24.69 -26.15 -11.47
N THR A 122 -23.65 -25.33 -11.39
CA THR A 122 -22.33 -25.59 -12.00
C THR A 122 -21.63 -26.79 -11.36
N VAL A 123 -21.63 -26.90 -10.03
CA VAL A 123 -21.05 -28.05 -9.31
C VAL A 123 -21.76 -29.34 -9.71
N LYS A 124 -23.10 -29.33 -9.74
CA LYS A 124 -23.91 -30.47 -10.15
C LYS A 124 -23.60 -30.88 -11.59
N PHE A 125 -23.60 -29.92 -12.51
CA PHE A 125 -23.31 -30.16 -13.92
C PHE A 125 -21.91 -30.74 -14.14
N SER A 126 -20.87 -30.17 -13.52
CA SER A 126 -19.50 -30.67 -13.63
C SER A 126 -19.36 -32.11 -13.10
N THR A 127 -19.97 -32.40 -11.96
CA THR A 127 -19.84 -33.70 -11.30
C THR A 127 -20.62 -34.79 -12.04
N GLU A 128 -21.85 -34.51 -12.45
CA GLU A 128 -22.72 -35.50 -13.11
C GLU A 128 -22.30 -35.76 -14.56
N LYS A 129 -21.93 -34.71 -15.29
CA LYS A 129 -21.58 -34.81 -16.72
C LYS A 129 -20.07 -34.97 -16.96
N GLN A 130 -19.27 -35.03 -15.89
CA GLN A 130 -17.80 -35.13 -15.95
C GLN A 130 -17.19 -34.05 -16.85
N VAL A 131 -17.68 -32.82 -16.68
CA VAL A 131 -17.26 -31.67 -17.47
C VAL A 131 -16.14 -30.94 -16.74
N SER A 132 -15.14 -30.50 -17.49
CA SER A 132 -14.16 -29.52 -17.02
C SER A 132 -14.29 -28.24 -17.83
N GLN A 133 -13.98 -27.12 -17.19
CA GLN A 133 -14.04 -25.81 -17.82
C GLN A 133 -12.80 -25.01 -17.44
N ARG A 134 -12.24 -24.29 -18.42
CA ARG A 134 -11.10 -23.39 -18.24
C ARG A 134 -11.33 -22.12 -19.03
N VAL A 135 -11.20 -20.99 -18.35
CA VAL A 135 -11.30 -19.66 -18.97
C VAL A 135 -9.92 -19.04 -19.06
N TYR A 136 -9.64 -18.43 -20.21
CA TYR A 136 -8.42 -17.69 -20.49
C TYR A 136 -8.80 -16.24 -20.83
N PRO A 137 -8.66 -15.30 -19.88
CA PRO A 137 -8.93 -13.89 -20.16
C PRO A 137 -7.87 -13.34 -21.11
N VAL A 138 -8.31 -12.77 -22.23
CA VAL A 138 -7.46 -12.09 -23.21
C VAL A 138 -7.31 -10.63 -22.83
N GLU A 139 -8.41 -9.98 -22.45
CA GLU A 139 -8.42 -8.58 -22.07
C GLU A 139 -9.28 -8.35 -20.83
N VAL A 140 -8.80 -7.52 -19.91
CA VAL A 140 -9.52 -7.09 -18.71
C VAL A 140 -9.46 -5.57 -18.64
N LYS A 141 -10.55 -4.91 -19.06
CA LYS A 141 -10.69 -3.45 -18.98
C LYS A 141 -11.41 -3.08 -17.69
N VAL A 142 -10.73 -2.35 -16.82
CA VAL A 142 -11.28 -1.87 -15.54
C VAL A 142 -11.80 -0.45 -15.73
N ASP A 143 -13.05 -0.21 -15.36
CA ASP A 143 -13.68 1.10 -15.27
C ASP A 143 -13.83 1.48 -13.78
N LEU A 144 -12.98 2.41 -13.34
CA LEU A 144 -12.99 2.90 -11.97
C LEU A 144 -14.21 3.76 -11.63
N ILE A 145 -14.84 4.40 -12.62
CA ILE A 145 -15.98 5.30 -12.41
C ILE A 145 -17.23 4.47 -12.10
N GLN A 146 -17.44 3.41 -12.88
CA GLN A 146 -18.58 2.51 -12.72
C GLN A 146 -18.32 1.37 -11.73
N SER A 147 -17.09 1.24 -11.22
CA SER A 147 -16.64 0.09 -10.43
C SER A 147 -16.98 -1.24 -11.12
N SER A 148 -16.67 -1.29 -12.41
CA SER A 148 -16.96 -2.45 -13.27
C SER A 148 -15.73 -2.86 -14.06
N ALA A 149 -15.67 -4.12 -14.45
CA ALA A 149 -14.61 -4.65 -15.27
C ALA A 149 -15.19 -5.49 -16.40
N HIS A 150 -14.77 -5.18 -17.61
CA HIS A 150 -15.16 -5.86 -18.84
C HIS A 150 -14.05 -6.83 -19.20
N ILE A 151 -14.38 -8.11 -19.16
CA ILE A 151 -13.47 -9.22 -19.41
C ILE A 151 -13.88 -9.87 -20.72
N THR A 152 -12.92 -9.99 -21.62
CA THR A 152 -13.07 -10.76 -22.85
C THR A 152 -12.02 -11.87 -22.88
N GLY A 153 -12.37 -13.01 -23.44
CA GLY A 153 -11.44 -14.12 -23.60
C GLY A 153 -12.11 -15.37 -24.13
N ASP A 154 -11.43 -16.50 -23.92
CA ASP A 154 -11.88 -17.80 -24.41
C ASP A 154 -12.26 -18.72 -23.25
N ARG A 155 -13.39 -19.40 -23.40
CA ARG A 155 -13.83 -20.49 -22.52
C ARG A 155 -13.64 -21.81 -23.27
N ILE A 156 -12.85 -22.69 -22.69
CA ILE A 156 -12.67 -24.06 -23.17
C ILE A 156 -13.40 -24.99 -22.22
N THR A 157 -14.33 -25.78 -22.76
CA THR A 157 -15.07 -26.80 -22.03
C THR A 157 -14.71 -28.16 -22.61
N ASP A 158 -14.32 -29.10 -21.75
CA ASP A 158 -14.03 -30.48 -22.13
C ASP A 158 -15.08 -31.40 -21.52
N ILE A 159 -15.77 -32.15 -22.38
CA ILE A 159 -16.82 -33.11 -22.04
C ILE A 159 -16.41 -34.45 -22.63
N GLN A 160 -15.96 -35.38 -21.78
CA GLN A 160 -15.60 -36.74 -22.20
C GLN A 160 -14.58 -36.79 -23.37
N GLY A 161 -13.65 -35.84 -23.43
CA GLY A 161 -12.62 -35.76 -24.48
C GLY A 161 -13.03 -34.91 -25.69
N LEU A 162 -14.28 -34.44 -25.76
CA LEU A 162 -14.71 -33.43 -26.74
C LEU A 162 -14.46 -32.03 -26.17
N ARG A 163 -13.71 -31.22 -26.93
CA ARG A 163 -13.43 -29.83 -26.57
C ARG A 163 -14.29 -28.87 -27.36
N ALA A 164 -15.01 -28.02 -26.66
CA ALA A 164 -15.72 -26.88 -27.21
C ALA A 164 -15.01 -25.59 -26.79
N VAL A 165 -14.85 -24.66 -27.73
CA VAL A 165 -14.32 -23.32 -27.47
C VAL A 165 -15.45 -22.33 -27.70
N GLY A 166 -15.70 -21.48 -26.72
CA GLY A 166 -16.66 -20.38 -26.80
C GLY A 166 -16.01 -19.07 -26.41
N ALA A 167 -16.44 -17.98 -27.04
CA ALA A 167 -16.05 -16.64 -26.60
C ALA A 167 -16.70 -16.34 -25.24
N LEU A 168 -15.92 -15.75 -24.33
CA LEU A 168 -16.39 -15.25 -23.05
C LEU A 168 -16.41 -13.72 -23.10
N LYS A 169 -17.58 -13.15 -22.82
CA LYS A 169 -17.78 -11.71 -22.58
C LYS A 169 -18.47 -11.54 -21.24
N LEU A 170 -17.74 -11.04 -20.26
CA LEU A 170 -18.19 -10.96 -18.87
C LEU A 170 -18.00 -9.54 -18.36
N THR A 171 -19.06 -8.99 -17.77
CA THR A 171 -19.01 -7.74 -17.01
C THR A 171 -19.13 -8.06 -15.53
N LEU A 172 -18.09 -7.75 -14.76
CA LEU A 172 -18.06 -7.89 -13.30
C LEU A 172 -18.18 -6.53 -12.65
N PHE A 173 -19.14 -6.38 -11.75
CA PHE A 173 -19.25 -5.22 -10.87
C PHE A 173 -18.58 -5.55 -9.54
N TYR A 174 -17.81 -4.61 -9.00
CA TYR A 174 -17.06 -4.80 -7.79
C TYR A 174 -17.21 -3.63 -6.83
N GLU A 175 -16.87 -3.87 -5.57
CA GLU A 175 -16.77 -2.88 -4.51
C GLU A 175 -15.47 -3.07 -3.73
N SER A 176 -14.96 -2.00 -3.15
CA SER A 176 -13.78 -2.03 -2.29
C SER A 176 -14.21 -2.26 -0.84
N GLY A 177 -13.55 -3.18 -0.15
CA GLY A 177 -13.82 -3.54 1.24
C GLY A 177 -12.54 -3.86 2.03
N PRO A 178 -12.66 -4.48 3.22
CA PRO A 178 -11.51 -4.80 4.07
C PRO A 178 -10.60 -5.84 3.42
N ARG A 179 -9.28 -5.67 3.54
CA ARG A 179 -8.28 -6.64 3.04
C ARG A 179 -8.15 -7.79 4.03
N THR A 180 -8.07 -9.03 3.53
CA THR A 180 -7.87 -10.24 4.34
C THR A 180 -6.68 -11.05 3.81
N VAL A 181 -6.24 -12.06 4.55
CA VAL A 181 -5.15 -12.96 4.10
C VAL A 181 -5.53 -13.68 2.80
N GLU A 182 -6.81 -14.05 2.66
CA GLU A 182 -7.32 -14.76 1.49
C GLU A 182 -7.69 -13.81 0.33
N ASN A 183 -8.05 -12.55 0.62
CA ASN A 183 -8.29 -11.49 -0.35
C ASN A 183 -7.46 -10.24 0.01
N PRO A 184 -6.17 -10.22 -0.34
CA PRO A 184 -5.25 -9.14 0.02
C PRO A 184 -5.56 -7.84 -0.72
N TRP A 185 -6.30 -7.89 -1.84
CA TRP A 185 -6.67 -6.71 -2.61
C TRP A 185 -7.88 -5.97 -2.01
N GLY A 186 -8.77 -6.68 -1.31
CA GLY A 186 -9.98 -6.10 -0.72
C GLY A 186 -11.04 -5.77 -1.78
N ILE A 187 -11.03 -6.47 -2.91
CA ILE A 187 -12.01 -6.31 -4.00
C ILE A 187 -13.08 -7.39 -3.87
N TYR A 188 -14.34 -6.99 -3.86
CA TYR A 188 -15.49 -7.87 -3.71
C TYR A 188 -16.46 -7.72 -4.87
N ILE A 189 -16.86 -8.82 -5.48
CA ILE A 189 -17.75 -8.85 -6.64
C ILE A 189 -19.20 -8.82 -6.15
N THR A 190 -19.95 -7.86 -6.65
CA THR A 190 -21.36 -7.64 -6.29
C THR A 190 -22.31 -8.22 -7.33
N LYS A 191 -21.91 -8.21 -8.60
CA LYS A 191 -22.73 -8.70 -9.70
C LYS A 191 -21.86 -9.19 -10.85
N ALA A 192 -22.27 -10.29 -11.47
CA ALA A 192 -21.69 -10.79 -12.70
C ALA A 192 -22.77 -10.79 -13.80
N ARG A 193 -22.42 -10.32 -14.99
CA ARG A 193 -23.28 -10.40 -16.19
C ARG A 193 -22.48 -10.98 -17.34
N GLU A 194 -22.89 -12.15 -17.82
CA GLU A 194 -22.34 -12.76 -19.03
C GLU A 194 -23.24 -12.37 -20.21
N GLU A 195 -22.65 -11.92 -21.31
CA GLU A 195 -23.36 -11.71 -22.58
C GLU A 195 -23.32 -13.01 -23.39
N GLN A 196 -24.51 -13.55 -23.70
CA GLN A 196 -24.69 -14.75 -24.52
C GLN A 196 -24.77 -14.41 -26.01
#